data_AF-A0A820NRF7-F1
#
_entry.id   AF-A0A820NRF7-F1
#
_cell.length_a   1.000
_cell.length_b   1.000
_cell.length_c   1.000
_cell.angle_alpha   90.00
_cell.angle_beta   90.00
_cell.angle_gamma   90.00
#
_symmetry.space_group_name_H-M   'P 1'
#
loop_
_entity.id
_entity.type
_entity.pdbx_description
1 polymer ?
#
loop_
_entity_poly.entity_id
_entity_poly.type
_entity_poly.pdbx_seq_one_letter_code
_entity_poly.pdbx_strand_id
1 'polypeptide(L)'
;MASSLIRQFARPILATSKGLVSAVGHRNIPASLVFLHRTQATTPPQPTPNVPAPNLIRVNVEQRKALVDFGQYVSECLPRFVQHVQITSTNELEVLIHPDGVFPVMAFLKDHTNAQFSSLVDITAIDVPTRVYRFEV
;
A
#
# COMPACT_ATOMS: atom_id res chain seq x y z
N MET A 1 -36.44 28.18 -26.73
CA MET A 1 -37.36 27.09 -26.35
C MET A 1 -36.77 26.45 -25.09
N ALA A 2 -36.88 27.11 -23.92
CA ALA A 2 -37.93 26.90 -22.89
C ALA A 2 -37.89 25.45 -22.37
N SER A 3 -37.82 25.11 -21.08
CA SER A 3 -38.12 25.77 -19.79
C SER A 3 -37.44 24.88 -18.71
N SER A 4 -36.60 25.36 -17.80
CA SER A 4 -36.89 26.04 -16.53
C SER A 4 -37.56 25.19 -15.42
N LEU A 5 -36.99 25.31 -14.22
CA LEU A 5 -37.63 25.30 -12.88
C LEU A 5 -37.98 23.92 -12.27
N ILE A 6 -37.97 23.69 -10.94
CA ILE A 6 -37.36 24.23 -9.71
C ILE A 6 -37.97 23.39 -8.55
N ARG A 7 -37.38 23.50 -7.33
CA ARG A 7 -37.93 23.19 -5.97
C ARG A 7 -37.87 21.72 -5.49
N GLN A 8 -37.09 21.37 -4.46
CA GLN A 8 -37.09 21.75 -3.03
C GLN A 8 -38.16 21.06 -2.16
N PHE A 9 -37.77 20.91 -0.88
CA PHE A 9 -38.51 20.63 0.36
C PHE A 9 -38.46 19.16 0.82
N ALA A 10 -37.70 18.83 1.88
CA ALA A 10 -38.03 18.96 3.32
C ALA A 10 -39.22 18.06 3.70
N ARG A 11 -39.29 17.24 4.75
CA ARG A 11 -38.55 17.03 6.02
C ARG A 11 -39.08 15.69 6.65
N PRO A 12 -38.59 15.22 7.83
CA PRO A 12 -38.68 13.83 8.32
C PRO A 12 -39.94 13.51 9.15
N ILE A 13 -40.24 12.22 9.40
CA ILE A 13 -41.23 11.78 10.40
C ILE A 13 -40.75 10.54 11.19
N LEU A 14 -41.08 10.61 12.48
CA LEU A 14 -40.74 9.84 13.68
C LEU A 14 -41.44 8.47 13.80
N ALA A 15 -41.00 7.70 14.81
CA ALA A 15 -41.68 6.63 15.56
C ALA A 15 -41.24 5.20 15.18
N THR A 16 -41.07 4.24 16.08
CA THR A 16 -41.85 3.97 17.31
C THR A 16 -41.03 3.06 18.23
N SER A 17 -41.09 3.30 19.54
CA SER A 17 -40.59 2.37 20.56
C SER A 17 -41.52 1.16 20.73
N LYS A 18 -40.96 -0.03 20.92
CA LYS A 18 -41.68 -1.15 21.51
C LYS A 18 -40.82 -1.69 22.65
N GLY A 19 -41.22 -1.33 23.87
CA GLY A 19 -40.77 -1.98 25.08
C GLY A 19 -41.37 -3.38 25.18
N LEU A 20 -40.62 -4.29 25.79
CA LEU A 20 -41.14 -5.53 26.33
C LEU A 20 -40.85 -5.53 27.83
N VAL A 21 -41.93 -5.59 28.61
CA VAL A 21 -41.94 -5.63 30.07
C VAL A 21 -42.06 -7.09 30.49
N SER A 22 -41.23 -7.54 31.43
CA SER A 22 -41.43 -8.77 32.21
C SER A 22 -40.70 -8.57 33.54
N ALA A 23 -41.40 -8.28 34.64
CA ALA A 23 -42.13 -9.18 35.53
C ALA A 23 -41.42 -9.25 36.90
N VAL A 24 -41.95 -8.43 37.82
CA VAL A 24 -42.11 -8.59 39.27
C VAL A 24 -41.17 -9.54 40.02
N GLY A 25 -40.41 -8.97 40.96
CA GLY A 25 -39.81 -9.67 42.09
C GLY A 25 -39.65 -8.75 43.28
N HIS A 26 -40.60 -8.81 44.23
CA HIS A 26 -40.56 -8.12 45.52
C HIS A 26 -39.37 -8.56 46.35
N ARG A 27 -38.45 -7.66 46.74
CA ARG A 27 -37.72 -7.72 48.03
C ARG A 27 -37.34 -6.31 48.51
N ASN A 28 -37.85 -5.97 49.69
CA ASN A 28 -37.61 -4.74 50.43
C ASN A 28 -36.28 -4.90 51.20
N ILE A 29 -35.26 -4.06 50.95
CA ILE A 29 -34.05 -4.00 51.80
C ILE A 29 -33.72 -2.53 52.10
N PRO A 30 -33.67 -2.12 53.38
CA PRO A 30 -33.53 -0.73 53.78
C PRO A 30 -32.13 -0.15 53.57
N ALA A 31 -32.12 1.16 53.30
CA ALA A 31 -30.95 2.00 53.13
C ALA A 31 -30.01 1.95 54.35
N SER A 32 -28.79 1.44 54.15
CA SER A 32 -27.63 1.88 54.93
C SER A 32 -26.33 1.43 54.26
N LEU A 33 -25.45 2.42 54.06
CA LEU A 33 -24.01 2.29 53.92
C LEU A 33 -23.48 1.56 52.67
N VAL A 34 -23.35 2.30 51.55
CA VAL A 34 -22.23 2.04 50.62
C VAL A 34 -21.50 3.34 50.35
N PHE A 35 -20.30 3.40 50.92
CA PHE A 35 -19.26 4.41 50.73
C PHE A 35 -19.04 4.70 49.24
N LEU A 36 -19.19 5.97 48.84
CA LEU A 36 -18.91 6.44 47.48
C LEU A 36 -17.39 6.41 47.24
N HIS A 37 -16.86 5.29 46.73
CA HIS A 37 -15.49 5.25 46.23
C HIS A 37 -15.43 5.99 44.89
N ARG A 38 -14.99 7.24 44.95
CA ARG A 38 -14.65 8.08 43.79
C ARG A 38 -13.57 7.38 42.97
N THR A 39 -13.96 6.71 41.89
CA THR A 39 -13.00 6.22 40.89
C THR A 39 -12.47 7.43 40.12
N GLN A 40 -11.15 7.62 40.16
CA GLN A 40 -10.46 8.65 39.41
C GLN A 40 -10.52 8.29 37.93
N ALA A 41 -10.98 9.23 37.10
CA ALA A 41 -11.01 9.08 35.65
C ALA A 41 -9.57 9.04 35.10
N THR A 42 -9.26 8.01 34.32
CA THR A 42 -7.98 7.84 33.61
C THR A 42 -7.81 8.98 32.62
N THR A 43 -6.68 9.69 32.71
CA THR A 43 -6.24 10.65 31.69
C THR A 43 -6.11 9.94 30.33
N PRO A 44 -6.46 10.58 29.20
CA PRO A 44 -6.26 9.99 27.88
C PRO A 44 -4.78 9.62 27.68
N PRO A 45 -4.46 8.46 27.09
CA PRO A 45 -3.09 8.11 26.79
C PRO A 45 -2.48 9.19 25.88
N GLN A 46 -1.38 9.79 26.35
CA GLN A 46 -0.58 10.70 25.55
C GLN A 46 -0.14 9.98 24.26
N PRO A 47 -0.13 10.67 23.10
CA PRO A 47 0.41 10.10 21.89
C PRO A 47 1.87 9.73 22.15
N THR A 48 2.20 8.45 22.05
CA THR A 48 3.57 7.94 22.13
C THR A 48 4.42 8.74 21.14
N PRO A 49 5.61 9.23 21.55
CA PRO A 49 6.59 9.73 20.59
C PRO A 49 6.79 8.65 19.54
N ASN A 50 6.74 9.02 18.26
CA ASN A 50 6.96 8.12 17.14
C ASN A 50 8.42 7.64 17.17
N VAL A 51 8.74 6.69 18.06
CA VAL A 51 10.04 6.02 18.12
C VAL A 51 10.07 5.11 16.89
N PRO A 52 10.92 5.40 15.88
CA PRO A 52 11.03 4.52 14.74
C PRO A 52 11.49 3.16 15.25
N ALA A 53 10.78 2.10 14.87
CA ALA A 53 11.21 0.74 15.22
C ALA A 53 12.68 0.55 14.78
N PRO A 54 13.57 0.13 15.68
CA PRO A 54 15.02 0.29 15.50
C PRO A 54 15.63 -0.53 14.34
N ASN A 55 14.86 -1.42 13.69
CA ASN A 55 15.37 -2.41 12.73
C ASN A 55 14.66 -2.40 11.36
N LEU A 56 14.01 -1.29 10.96
CA LEU A 56 13.43 -1.18 9.61
C LEU A 56 14.48 -0.72 8.60
N ILE A 57 14.62 -1.45 7.48
CA ILE A 57 15.39 -0.97 6.33
C ILE A 57 14.82 0.37 5.89
N ARG A 58 15.63 1.42 5.95
CA ARG A 58 15.26 2.74 5.46
C ARG A 58 15.32 2.75 3.95
N VAL A 59 14.17 2.70 3.33
CA VAL A 59 14.04 2.87 1.88
C VAL A 59 14.26 4.33 1.52
N ASN A 60 15.20 4.60 0.61
CA ASN A 60 15.35 5.93 0.02
C ASN A 60 14.28 6.15 -1.04
N VAL A 61 13.37 7.10 -0.80
CA VAL A 61 12.22 7.37 -1.68
C VAL A 61 12.63 8.09 -2.96
N GLU A 62 13.63 8.97 -2.90
CA GLU A 62 14.12 9.73 -4.06
C GLU A 62 14.83 8.81 -5.05
N GLN A 63 15.67 7.90 -4.55
CA GLN A 63 16.29 6.86 -5.37
C GLN A 63 15.24 5.99 -6.05
N ARG A 64 14.20 5.56 -5.31
CA ARG A 64 13.11 4.78 -5.90
C ARG A 64 12.44 5.53 -7.05
N LYS A 65 12.17 6.82 -6.90
CA LYS A 65 11.59 7.62 -7.99
C LYS A 65 12.48 7.64 -9.22
N ALA A 66 13.79 7.89 -9.05
CA ALA A 66 14.73 7.88 -10.16
C ALA A 66 14.78 6.53 -10.89
N LEU A 67 14.70 5.41 -10.14
CA LEU A 67 14.65 4.06 -10.73
C LEU A 67 13.36 3.81 -11.51
N VAL A 68 12.22 4.28 -10.99
CA VAL A 68 10.92 4.18 -11.69
C VAL A 68 10.96 4.99 -12.99
N ASP A 69 11.41 6.24 -12.92
CA ASP A 69 11.48 7.14 -14.08
C ASP A 69 12.43 6.57 -15.15
N PHE A 70 13.59 6.05 -14.75
CA PHE A 70 14.54 5.42 -15.67
C PHE A 70 13.98 4.11 -16.25
N GLY A 71 13.37 3.26 -15.43
CA GLY A 71 12.74 2.02 -15.89
C GLY A 71 11.66 2.26 -16.93
N GLN A 72 10.80 3.26 -16.71
CA GLN A 72 9.80 3.69 -17.69
C GLN A 72 10.45 4.21 -18.99
N TYR A 73 11.53 4.99 -18.87
CA TYR A 73 12.27 5.46 -20.03
C TYR A 73 12.83 4.31 -20.89
N VAL A 74 13.37 3.26 -20.27
CA VAL A 74 13.88 2.08 -21.00
C VAL A 74 12.78 1.33 -21.74
N SER A 75 11.59 1.16 -21.13
CA SER A 75 10.47 0.48 -21.78
C SER A 75 9.91 1.26 -22.97
N GLU A 76 9.94 2.59 -22.90
CA GLU A 76 9.54 3.48 -24.01
C GLU A 76 10.57 3.45 -25.16
N CYS A 77 11.87 3.31 -24.86
CA CYS A 77 12.92 3.22 -25.87
C CYS A 77 12.95 1.87 -26.61
N LEU A 78 12.63 0.77 -25.91
CA LEU A 78 12.73 -0.60 -26.42
C LEU A 78 11.43 -1.40 -26.24
N PRO A 79 10.28 -0.91 -26.74
CA PRO A 79 8.96 -1.50 -26.45
C PRO A 79 8.77 -2.89 -27.05
N ARG A 80 9.58 -3.26 -28.04
CA ARG A 80 9.56 -4.60 -28.65
C ARG A 80 10.19 -5.67 -27.74
N PHE A 81 11.18 -5.30 -26.94
CA PHE A 81 12.01 -6.26 -26.20
C PHE A 81 11.71 -6.27 -24.70
N VAL A 82 11.35 -5.12 -24.12
CA VAL A 82 11.01 -5.01 -22.70
C VAL A 82 9.56 -5.46 -22.49
N GLN A 83 9.37 -6.46 -21.64
CA GLN A 83 8.05 -6.99 -21.30
C GLN A 83 7.49 -6.36 -20.03
N HIS A 84 8.33 -6.29 -18.98
CA HIS A 84 7.97 -5.74 -17.69
C HIS A 84 9.15 -5.03 -17.05
N VAL A 85 8.83 -4.00 -16.28
CA VAL A 85 9.78 -3.26 -15.46
C VAL A 85 9.25 -3.29 -14.04
N GLN A 86 10.07 -3.71 -13.10
CA GLN A 86 9.69 -3.79 -11.70
C GLN A 86 10.82 -3.30 -10.79
N ILE A 87 10.42 -2.80 -9.62
CA ILE A 87 11.34 -2.33 -8.59
C ILE A 87 11.16 -3.20 -7.35
N THR A 88 12.24 -3.83 -6.90
CA THR A 88 12.25 -4.65 -5.70
C THR A 88 12.08 -3.78 -4.45
N SER A 89 11.62 -4.38 -3.35
CA SER A 89 11.39 -3.66 -2.08
C SER A 89 12.65 -2.92 -1.58
N THR A 90 13.83 -3.39 -1.98
CA THR A 90 15.18 -2.90 -1.67
C THR A 90 15.72 -1.82 -2.62
N ASN A 91 14.90 -1.25 -3.52
CA ASN A 91 15.30 -0.27 -4.53
C ASN A 91 16.28 -0.82 -5.59
N GLU A 92 15.94 -1.97 -6.15
CA GLU A 92 16.68 -2.55 -7.28
C GLU A 92 15.75 -2.58 -8.50
N LEU A 93 16.26 -2.13 -9.65
CA LEU A 93 15.51 -2.09 -10.89
C LEU A 93 15.73 -3.40 -11.66
N GLU A 94 14.64 -4.05 -12.02
CA GLU A 94 14.63 -5.25 -12.84
C GLU A 94 13.89 -4.97 -14.15
N VAL A 95 14.56 -5.25 -15.26
CA VAL A 95 14.02 -5.10 -16.61
C VAL A 95 13.90 -6.49 -17.23
N LEU A 96 12.66 -6.99 -17.33
CA LEU A 96 12.37 -8.31 -17.88
C LEU A 96 12.24 -8.18 -19.39
N ILE A 97 13.05 -8.93 -20.12
CA ILE A 97 13.16 -8.84 -21.58
C ILE A 97 12.82 -10.15 -22.27
N HIS A 98 12.36 -10.05 -23.51
CA HIS A 98 12.28 -11.20 -24.40
C HIS A 98 13.71 -11.69 -24.76
N PRO A 99 13.97 -13.02 -24.85
CA PRO A 99 15.30 -13.55 -25.14
C PRO A 99 15.92 -13.06 -26.45
N ASP A 100 15.11 -12.85 -27.50
CA ASP A 100 15.59 -12.26 -28.77
C ASP A 100 16.15 -10.83 -28.61
N GLY A 101 15.81 -10.16 -27.50
CA GLY A 101 16.19 -8.80 -27.18
C GLY A 101 17.49 -8.65 -26.38
N VAL A 102 18.17 -9.74 -26.01
CA VAL A 102 19.38 -9.68 -25.17
C VAL A 102 20.44 -8.77 -25.78
N PHE A 103 20.81 -8.99 -27.04
CA PHE A 103 21.83 -8.18 -27.70
C PHE A 103 21.45 -6.69 -27.83
N PRO A 104 20.29 -6.31 -28.38
CA PRO A 104 19.92 -4.90 -28.51
C PRO A 104 19.75 -4.19 -27.16
N VAL A 105 19.21 -4.87 -26.14
CA VAL A 105 19.06 -4.29 -24.79
C VAL A 105 20.44 -4.08 -24.16
N MET A 106 21.34 -5.05 -24.21
CA MET A 106 22.69 -4.91 -23.67
C MET A 106 23.49 -3.81 -24.37
N ALA A 107 23.35 -3.67 -25.70
CA ALA A 107 23.96 -2.57 -26.45
C ALA A 107 23.41 -1.20 -26.02
N PHE A 108 22.08 -1.07 -25.86
CA PHE A 108 21.46 0.14 -25.36
C PHE A 108 21.95 0.48 -23.94
N LEU A 109 21.95 -0.49 -23.03
CA LEU A 109 22.37 -0.27 -21.63
C LEU A 109 23.84 0.19 -21.54
N LYS A 110 24.70 -0.30 -22.44
CA LYS A 110 26.11 0.05 -22.48
C LYS A 110 26.39 1.40 -23.15
N ASP A 111 25.84 1.63 -24.35
CA ASP A 111 26.28 2.72 -25.22
C ASP A 111 25.37 3.96 -25.15
N HIS A 112 24.17 3.84 -24.59
CA HIS A 112 23.24 4.97 -24.50
C HIS A 112 23.68 5.96 -23.41
N THR A 113 23.67 7.26 -23.74
CA THR A 113 24.13 8.35 -22.86
C THR A 113 23.45 8.35 -21.48
N ASN A 114 22.19 7.91 -21.41
CA ASN A 114 21.43 7.89 -20.17
C ASN A 114 21.57 6.57 -19.38
N ALA A 115 22.17 5.51 -19.95
CA ALA A 115 22.29 4.20 -19.32
C ALA A 115 23.74 3.85 -18.95
N GLN A 116 24.71 4.06 -19.86
CA GLN A 116 26.16 3.91 -19.66
C GLN A 116 26.64 2.83 -18.66
N PHE A 117 25.97 1.68 -18.62
CA PHE A 117 26.31 0.54 -17.76
C PHE A 117 27.49 -0.22 -18.36
N SER A 118 28.68 0.34 -18.19
CA SER A 118 29.93 -0.15 -18.81
C SER A 118 30.54 -1.37 -18.12
N SER A 119 30.22 -1.59 -16.84
CA SER A 119 30.70 -2.71 -16.04
C SER A 119 29.61 -3.77 -15.90
N LEU A 120 29.90 -4.98 -16.38
CA LEU A 120 29.10 -6.17 -16.09
C LEU A 120 29.59 -6.77 -14.76
N VAL A 121 28.66 -6.98 -13.82
CA VAL A 121 29.00 -7.52 -12.49
C VAL A 121 28.96 -9.04 -12.48
N ASP A 122 27.85 -9.62 -12.93
CA ASP A 122 27.65 -11.08 -12.92
C ASP A 122 26.65 -11.51 -14.01
N ILE A 123 26.67 -12.80 -14.36
CA ILE A 123 25.68 -13.49 -15.18
C ILE A 123 25.25 -14.73 -14.42
N THR A 124 23.98 -14.79 -14.05
CA THR A 124 23.44 -15.90 -13.26
C THR A 124 22.28 -16.55 -14.00
N ALA A 125 21.85 -17.72 -13.52
CA ALA A 125 20.62 -18.33 -14.00
C ALA A 125 19.92 -19.05 -12.86
N ILE A 126 18.59 -19.00 -12.84
CA ILE A 126 17.74 -19.72 -11.90
C ILE A 126 16.95 -20.79 -12.64
N ASP A 127 16.91 -22.00 -12.07
CA ASP A 127 16.12 -23.13 -12.55
C ASP A 127 14.80 -23.20 -11.78
N VAL A 128 13.69 -23.06 -12.50
CA VAL A 128 12.33 -23.21 -11.96
C VAL A 128 11.63 -24.34 -12.72
N PRO A 129 11.70 -25.60 -12.23
CA PRO A 129 11.22 -26.78 -12.95
C PRO A 129 9.73 -26.79 -13.30
N THR A 130 8.92 -25.97 -12.62
CA THR A 130 7.48 -25.87 -12.82
C THR A 130 7.08 -24.96 -13.98
N ARG A 131 8.00 -24.15 -14.51
CA ARG A 131 7.75 -23.24 -15.65
C ARG A 131 8.02 -23.94 -16.98
N VAL A 132 7.27 -23.55 -18.02
CA VAL A 132 7.51 -24.02 -19.39
C VAL A 132 8.90 -23.58 -19.88
N TYR A 133 9.25 -22.32 -19.62
CA TYR A 133 10.61 -21.81 -19.74
C TYR A 133 11.33 -22.04 -18.41
N ARG A 134 12.05 -23.17 -18.34
CA ARG A 134 12.66 -23.69 -17.11
C ARG A 134 13.72 -22.76 -16.50
N PHE A 135 14.52 -22.11 -17.34
CA PHE A 135 15.62 -21.28 -16.90
C PHE A 135 15.30 -19.80 -17.12
N GLU A 136 15.56 -18.98 -16.11
CA GLU A 136 15.69 -17.53 -16.28
C GLU A 136 17.17 -17.18 -16.12
N VAL A 137 17.66 -16.37 -17.05
CA VAL A 137 19.05 -15.89 -17.12
C VAL A 137 19.03 -14.39 -16.88
#